data_AF-A0A1I7DAT2-F1
#
_entry.id   AF-A0A1I7DAT2-F1
#
_cell.length_a   1.000
_cell.length_b   1.000
_cell.length_c   1.000
_cell.angle_alpha   90.00
_cell.angle_beta   90.00
_cell.angle_gamma   90.00
#
_symmetry.space_group_name_H-M   'P 1'
#
loop_
_entity.id
_entity.type
_entity.pdbx_description
1 polymer ?
#
loop_
_entity_poly.entity_id
_entity_poly.type
_entity_poly.pdbx_seq_one_letter_code
_entity_poly.pdbx_strand_id
1 'polypeptide(L)' 'MRRAEVDAGARPGVTSEESAELRRLKAEVKELRRANEILKAAAGFFAAELDRPHRIS' A
#
# COMPACT_ATOMS: atom_id res chain seq x y z
N MET A 1 32.35 10.74 2.08
CA MET A 1 32.79 10.64 0.68
C MET A 1 31.90 9.71 -0.13
N ARG A 2 31.99 8.36 0.03
CA ARG A 2 31.23 7.40 -0.79
C ARG A 2 29.72 7.68 -1.00
N ARG A 3 28.97 8.04 0.06
CA ARG A 3 27.53 8.34 -0.08
C ARG A 3 27.27 9.65 -0.83
N ALA A 4 28.09 10.68 -0.58
CA ALA A 4 28.02 11.94 -1.31
C ALA A 4 28.36 11.78 -2.80
N GLU A 5 29.27 10.87 -3.16
CA GLU A 5 29.57 10.54 -4.56
C GLU A 5 28.38 9.86 -5.26
N VAL A 6 27.66 9.00 -4.54
CA VAL A 6 26.42 8.39 -5.06
C VAL A 6 25.31 9.43 -5.19
N ASP A 7 25.12 10.25 -4.16
CA ASP A 7 24.10 11.32 -4.16
C ASP A 7 24.40 12.39 -5.24
N ALA A 8 25.67 12.63 -5.58
CA ALA A 8 26.11 13.52 -6.65
C ALA A 8 26.15 12.85 -8.04
N GLY A 9 25.79 11.56 -8.17
CA GLY A 9 25.84 10.82 -9.43
C GLY A 9 27.23 10.48 -9.95
N ALA A 10 28.29 10.76 -9.17
CA ALA A 10 29.68 10.44 -9.52
C ALA A 10 29.99 8.94 -9.36
N ARG A 11 29.11 8.19 -8.70
CA ARG A 11 29.23 6.73 -8.52
C ARG A 11 27.87 6.06 -8.64
N PRO A 12 27.77 4.88 -9.27
CA PRO A 12 26.54 4.10 -9.27
C PRO A 12 26.11 3.72 -7.85
N GLY A 13 24.81 3.85 -7.58
CA GLY A 13 24.16 3.51 -6.32
C GLY A 13 22.78 4.14 -6.22
N VAL A 14 22.00 3.74 -5.22
CA VAL A 14 20.71 4.38 -4.91
C VAL A 14 20.99 5.62 -4.07
N THR A 15 20.48 6.76 -4.50
CA THR A 15 20.63 8.01 -3.78
C THR A 15 19.83 7.98 -2.47
N SER A 16 20.21 8.88 -1.57
CA SER A 16 19.50 9.07 -0.31
C SER A 16 18.05 9.53 -0.54
N GLU A 17 17.81 10.32 -1.59
CA GLU A 17 16.48 10.78 -2.02
C GLU A 17 15.61 9.62 -2.53
N GLU A 18 16.12 8.84 -3.49
CA GLU A 18 15.41 7.65 -4.02
C GLU A 18 15.09 6.66 -2.90
N SER A 19 16.03 6.47 -1.96
CA SER A 19 15.81 5.61 -0.79
C SER A 19 14.71 6.14 0.13
N ALA A 20 14.60 7.46 0.29
CA ALA A 20 13.56 8.09 1.11
C ALA A 20 12.19 7.99 0.43
N GLU A 21 12.13 8.23 -0.87
CA GLU A 21 10.91 8.08 -1.66
C GLU A 21 10.41 6.62 -1.65
N LEU A 22 11.30 5.65 -1.86
CA LEU A 22 10.95 4.22 -1.76
C LEU A 22 10.38 3.85 -0.38
N ARG A 23 10.91 4.41 0.71
CA ARG A 23 10.37 4.18 2.05
C ARG A 23 8.97 4.79 2.21
N ARG A 24 8.77 6.01 1.72
CA ARG A 24 7.46 6.68 1.72
C ARG A 24 6.43 5.89 0.93
N LEU A 25 6.76 5.50 -0.30
CA LEU A 25 5.88 4.71 -1.17
C LEU A 25 5.54 3.35 -0.55
N LYS A 26 6.50 2.67 0.07
CA LYS A 26 6.24 1.40 0.79
C LYS A 26 5.26 1.58 1.95
N ALA A 27 5.34 2.68 2.69
CA ALA A 27 4.40 2.99 3.76
C ALA A 27 2.99 3.26 3.20
N GLU A 28 2.90 4.06 2.14
CA GLU A 28 1.62 4.38 1.48
C GLU A 28 0.95 3.13 0.91
N VAL A 29 1.69 2.28 0.20
CA VAL A 29 1.18 1.00 -0.33
C VAL A 29 0.68 0.09 0.80
N LYS A 30 1.35 0.08 1.96
CA LYS A 30 0.91 -0.72 3.12
C LYS A 30 -0.44 -0.24 3.64
N GLU A 31 -0.62 1.07 3.80
CA GLU A 31 -1.89 1.64 4.26
C GLU A 31 -3.00 1.45 3.24
N LEU A 32 -2.72 1.65 1.94
CA LEU A 32 -3.68 1.40 0.86
C LEU A 32 -4.13 -0.06 0.84
N ARG A 33 -3.21 -1.02 1.01
CA ARG A 33 -3.57 -2.44 1.10
C ARG A 33 -4.46 -2.72 2.31
N ARG A 34 -4.13 -2.15 3.48
CA ARG A 34 -4.95 -2.29 4.68
C ARG A 34 -6.38 -1.75 4.47
N ALA A 35 -6.51 -0.56 3.90
CA ALA A 35 -7.80 0.04 3.58
C ALA A 35 -8.59 -0.83 2.58
N ASN A 36 -7.91 -1.34 1.55
CA ASN A 36 -8.54 -2.19 0.54
C ASN A 36 -9.09 -3.50 1.15
N GLU A 37 -8.37 -4.13 2.07
CA GLU A 37 -8.85 -5.34 2.75
C GLU A 37 -10.06 -5.06 3.64
N ILE A 38 -10.11 -3.92 4.33
CA ILE A 38 -11.30 -3.50 5.09
C ILE A 38 -12.50 -3.34 4.16
N LEU A 39 -12.32 -2.68 3.02
CA LEU A 39 -13.39 -2.47 2.04
C LEU A 39 -13.89 -3.78 1.45
N LYS A 40 -12.99 -4.71 1.11
CA LYS A 40 -13.36 -6.04 0.64
C LYS A 40 -14.15 -6.83 1.70
N ALA A 41 -13.72 -6.78 2.96
CA ALA A 41 -14.42 -7.44 4.05
C ALA A 41 -15.84 -6.88 4.23
N ALA A 42 -15.99 -5.55 4.18
CA ALA A 42 -17.29 -4.89 4.24
C ALA A 42 -18.17 -5.28 3.04
N ALA A 43 -17.63 -5.26 1.81
CA ALA A 43 -18.35 -5.67 0.62
C ALA A 43 -18.83 -7.13 0.71
N GLY A 44 -17.98 -8.03 1.21
CA GLY A 44 -18.34 -9.43 1.44
C GLY A 44 -19.46 -9.61 2.47
N PHE A 45 -19.44 -8.82 3.56
CA PHE A 45 -20.50 -8.83 4.55
C PHE A 45 -21.86 -8.44 3.95
N PHE A 46 -21.91 -7.32 3.22
CA PHE A 46 -23.15 -6.86 2.59
C PHE A 46 -23.66 -7.81 1.50
N ALA A 47 -22.76 -8.39 0.70
CA ALA A 47 -23.14 -9.39 -0.30
C ALA A 47 -23.78 -10.63 0.36
N ALA A 48 -23.24 -11.10 1.49
CA ALA A 48 -23.81 -12.22 2.23
C ALA A 48 -25.18 -11.90 2.87
N GLU A 49 -25.42 -10.64 3.22
CA GLU A 49 -26.71 -10.17 3.73
C GLU A 49 -27.77 -10.12 2.62
N LEU A 50 -27.39 -9.71 1.40
CA LEU A 50 -28.26 -9.67 0.22
C LEU A 50 -28.69 -11.07 -0.27
N ASP A 51 -27.81 -12.07 -0.17
CA ASP A 51 -28.10 -13.45 -0.59
C ASP A 51 -28.96 -14.24 0.41
N ARG A 52 -29.30 -13.67 1.59
CA ARG A 52 -30.19 -14.33 2.54
C ARG A 52 -31.64 -14.21 2.05
N PRO A 53 -32.33 -15.32 1.73
CA PRO A 53 -33.74 -15.24 1.37
C PRO A 53 -34.52 -14.69 2.56
N HIS A 54 -35.20 -13.55 2.36
CA HIS A 54 -36.24 -13.09 3.27
C HIS A 54 -37.32 -14.17 3.32
N ARG A 55 -37.24 -15.07 4.30
CA ARG A 55 -38.33 -15.99 4.61
C ARG A 55 -39.45 -15.14 5.20
N ILE A 56 -40.29 -14.62 4.32
CA ILE A 56 -41.59 -14.07 4.64
C ILE A 56 -42.44 -15.29 5.06
N SER A 57 -42.71 -15.40 6.36
CA SER A 57 -43.73 -16.29 6.92
C SER A 57 -45.07 -15.58 6.92
#